data_AF-A0A2M9CHR3-F1
#
_entry.id   AF-A0A2M9CHR3-F1
#
_cell.length_a   1.000
_cell.length_b   1.000
_cell.length_c   1.000
_cell.angle_alpha   90.00
_cell.angle_beta   90.00
_cell.angle_gamma   90.00
#
_symmetry.space_group_name_H-M   'P 1'
#
loop_
_entity.id
_entity.type
_entity.pdbx_description
1 polymer ?
#
loop_
_entity_poly.entity_id
_entity_poly.type
_entity_poly.pdbx_seq_one_letter_code
_entity_poly.pdbx_strand_id
1 'polypeptide(L)'
;MSEPTAASAARSLADAEFAAARVRLGSVRYLVWLVGLAASTPVFFTAVGAASDDEGIVASAIAFVIVVLGLTFALLPGRTVATRGFSTRFGLAVGVWGALFGLALGLGLTFVPGASVWLWMLAGLVTAVPLVVGAAAEARA
;
A
#
# COMPACT_ATOMS: atom_id res chain seq x y z
N MET A 1 -38.12 27.99 13.90
CA MET A 1 -36.87 27.64 13.21
C MET A 1 -36.08 28.92 13.07
N SER A 2 -35.01 29.08 13.86
CA SER A 2 -34.18 30.29 13.84
C SER A 2 -33.29 30.26 12.60
N GLU A 3 -33.25 31.35 11.83
CA GLU A 3 -32.37 31.47 10.67
C GLU A 3 -30.89 31.31 11.08
N PRO A 4 -30.06 30.60 10.28
CA PRO A 4 -28.63 30.53 10.52
C PRO A 4 -28.03 31.94 10.47
N THR A 5 -27.42 32.38 11.58
CA THR A 5 -26.70 33.65 11.61
C THR A 5 -25.40 33.55 10.79
N ALA A 6 -24.92 34.66 10.25
CA ALA A 6 -23.65 34.71 9.53
C ALA A 6 -22.47 34.13 10.35
N ALA A 7 -22.47 34.32 11.67
CA ALA A 7 -21.50 33.75 12.58
C ALA A 7 -21.61 32.21 12.69
N SER A 8 -22.84 31.65 12.66
CA SER A 8 -23.04 30.20 12.63
C SER A 8 -22.60 29.58 11.29
N ALA A 9 -22.80 30.30 10.18
CA ALA A 9 -22.36 29.86 8.86
C ALA A 9 -20.82 29.84 8.75
N ALA A 10 -20.15 30.88 9.23
CA ALA A 10 -18.69 30.97 9.25
C ALA A 10 -18.04 29.87 10.11
N ARG A 11 -18.65 29.53 11.25
CA ARG A 11 -18.17 28.44 12.11
C ARG A 11 -18.32 27.08 11.44
N SER A 12 -19.48 26.81 10.83
CA SER A 12 -19.69 25.57 10.06
C SER A 12 -18.73 25.43 8.89
N LEU A 13 -18.35 26.53 8.23
CA LEU A 13 -17.35 26.52 7.16
C LEU A 13 -15.96 26.17 7.70
N ALA A 14 -15.53 26.80 8.80
CA ALA A 14 -14.24 26.49 9.43
C ALA A 14 -14.15 25.04 9.92
N ASP A 15 -15.23 24.50 10.50
CA ASP A 15 -15.30 23.10 10.93
C ASP A 15 -15.22 22.14 9.72
N ALA A 16 -15.88 22.49 8.60
CA ALA A 16 -15.82 21.72 7.36
C ALA A 16 -14.41 21.73 6.74
N GLU A 17 -13.74 22.89 6.70
CA GLU A 17 -12.35 23.01 6.20
C GLU A 17 -11.38 22.22 7.07
N PHE A 18 -11.53 22.27 8.39
CA PHE A 18 -10.71 21.51 9.31
C PHE A 18 -10.91 19.99 9.15
N ALA A 19 -12.15 19.54 8.98
CA ALA A 19 -12.46 18.15 8.68
C ALA A 19 -11.86 17.70 7.34
N ALA A 20 -11.97 18.53 6.29
CA ALA A 20 -11.39 18.25 4.99
C ALA A 20 -9.86 18.14 5.04
N ALA A 21 -9.18 19.02 5.77
CA ALA A 21 -7.73 18.97 5.96
C ALA A 21 -7.28 17.68 6.64
N ARG A 22 -8.02 17.19 7.66
CA ARG A 22 -7.73 15.93 8.34
C ARG A 22 -7.91 14.71 7.44
N VAL A 23 -8.98 14.69 6.64
CA VAL A 23 -9.23 13.61 5.66
C VAL A 23 -8.08 13.55 4.64
N ARG A 24 -7.67 14.71 4.11
CA ARG A 24 -6.58 14.78 3.13
C ARG A 24 -5.23 14.29 3.69
N LEU A 25 -4.91 14.64 4.94
CA LEU A 25 -3.70 14.12 5.62
C LEU A 25 -3.77 12.59 5.84
N GLY A 26 -4.95 12.05 6.12
CA GLY A 26 -5.19 10.61 6.18
C GLY A 26 -4.88 9.93 4.85
N SER A 27 -5.47 10.39 3.75
CA SER A 27 -5.27 9.83 2.41
C SER A 27 -3.80 9.86 1.96
N VAL A 28 -3.05 10.93 2.28
CA VAL A 28 -1.60 11.01 1.95
C VAL A 28 -0.80 9.88 2.61
N ARG A 29 -1.09 9.53 3.86
CA ARG A 29 -0.35 8.45 4.55
C ARG A 29 -0.62 7.08 3.93
N TYR A 30 -1.86 6.82 3.55
CA TYR A 30 -2.23 5.59 2.87
C TYR A 30 -1.62 5.49 1.47
N LEU A 31 -1.54 6.61 0.74
CA LEU A 31 -0.81 6.69 -0.52
C LEU A 31 0.66 6.34 -0.34
N VAL A 32 1.32 6.91 0.67
CA VAL A 32 2.73 6.60 0.98
C VAL A 32 2.91 5.12 1.27
N TRP A 33 2.01 4.50 2.04
CA TRP A 33 2.09 3.07 2.33
C TRP A 33 1.90 2.21 1.08
N LEU A 34 0.88 2.50 0.26
CA LEU A 34 0.62 1.74 -0.98
C LEU A 34 1.77 1.87 -1.98
N VAL A 35 2.29 3.07 -2.17
CA VAL A 35 3.43 3.34 -3.06
C VAL A 35 4.71 2.70 -2.50
N GLY A 36 4.94 2.77 -1.19
CA GLY A 36 6.09 2.14 -0.56
C GLY A 36 6.06 0.61 -0.67
N LEU A 37 4.90 0.00 -0.49
CA LEU A 37 4.73 -1.44 -0.69
C LEU A 37 4.86 -1.82 -2.18
N ALA A 38 4.32 -1.01 -3.08
CA ALA A 38 4.45 -1.21 -4.52
C ALA A 38 5.91 -1.13 -4.97
N ALA A 39 6.69 -0.18 -4.46
CA ALA A 39 8.10 -0.01 -4.80
C ALA A 39 8.99 -1.12 -4.22
N SER A 40 8.68 -1.60 -3.01
CA SER A 40 9.45 -2.67 -2.37
C SER A 40 9.18 -4.05 -2.95
N THR A 41 7.99 -4.29 -3.53
CA THR A 41 7.62 -5.60 -4.09
C THR A 41 8.57 -6.06 -5.23
N PRO A 42 8.83 -5.27 -6.29
CA PRO A 42 9.81 -5.64 -7.32
C PRO A 42 11.23 -5.83 -6.78
N VAL A 43 11.63 -5.02 -5.80
CA VAL A 43 12.96 -5.12 -5.17
C VAL A 43 13.10 -6.47 -4.46
N PHE A 44 12.10 -6.87 -3.69
CA PHE A 44 12.07 -8.17 -3.02
C PHE A 44 12.13 -9.33 -4.03
N PHE A 45 11.27 -9.33 -5.06
CA PHE A 45 11.29 -10.39 -6.07
C PHE A 45 12.65 -10.45 -6.79
N THR A 46 13.24 -9.30 -7.12
CA THR A 46 14.57 -9.24 -7.75
C THR A 46 15.64 -9.83 -6.84
N ALA A 47 15.59 -9.53 -5.53
CA ALA A 47 16.50 -10.09 -4.55
C ALA A 47 16.35 -11.62 -4.42
N VAL A 48 15.12 -12.14 -4.44
CA VAL A 48 14.85 -13.59 -4.48
C VAL A 48 15.44 -14.23 -5.73
N GLY A 49 15.25 -13.63 -6.91
CA GLY A 49 15.81 -14.16 -8.15
C GLY A 49 17.34 -14.08 -8.25
N ALA A 50 17.96 -13.17 -7.48
CA ALA A 50 19.41 -12.98 -7.43
C ALA A 50 20.08 -13.84 -6.34
N ALA A 51 19.31 -14.41 -5.43
CA ALA A 51 19.82 -15.29 -4.39
C ALA A 51 20.33 -16.60 -5.01
N SER A 52 21.54 -17.00 -4.60
CA SER A 52 22.18 -18.24 -5.03
C SER A 52 21.81 -19.45 -4.16
N ASP A 53 21.24 -19.20 -2.99
CA ASP A 53 20.92 -20.19 -1.97
C ASP A 53 19.64 -19.82 -1.19
N ASP A 54 19.14 -20.78 -0.42
CA ASP A 54 17.94 -20.61 0.40
C ASP A 54 18.14 -19.55 1.50
N GLU A 55 19.36 -19.40 2.02
CA GLU A 55 19.69 -18.39 3.02
C GLU A 55 19.49 -16.96 2.47
N GLY A 56 19.91 -16.69 1.23
CA GLY A 56 19.68 -15.43 0.55
C GLY A 56 18.20 -15.12 0.32
N ILE A 57 17.39 -16.15 0.02
CA ILE A 57 15.93 -16.02 -0.11
C ILE A 57 15.29 -15.67 1.25
N VAL A 58 15.69 -16.37 2.32
CA VAL A 58 15.19 -16.10 3.68
C VAL A 58 15.59 -14.70 4.15
N ALA A 59 16.85 -14.30 3.93
CA ALA A 59 17.32 -12.96 4.26
C ALA A 59 16.50 -11.86 3.53
N SER A 60 16.22 -12.08 2.25
CA SER A 60 15.38 -11.18 1.44
C SER A 60 13.94 -11.10 1.99
N ALA A 61 13.38 -12.22 2.41
CA ALA A 61 12.05 -12.27 3.03
C ALA A 61 12.00 -11.53 4.37
N ILE A 62 13.00 -11.72 5.23
CA ILE A 62 13.12 -11.00 6.51
C ILE A 62 13.23 -9.49 6.26
N ALA A 63 14.10 -9.07 5.34
CA ALA A 63 14.25 -7.66 4.98
C ALA A 63 12.94 -7.07 4.46
N PHE A 64 12.21 -7.80 3.61
CA PHE A 64 10.90 -7.37 3.11
C PHE A 64 9.87 -7.23 4.24
N VAL A 65 9.81 -8.20 5.17
CA VAL A 65 8.94 -8.11 6.36
C VAL A 65 9.28 -6.88 7.20
N ILE A 66 10.56 -6.57 7.42
CA ILE A 66 10.99 -5.37 8.13
C ILE A 66 10.49 -4.10 7.42
N VAL A 67 10.58 -4.04 6.09
CA VAL A 67 10.05 -2.91 5.29
C VAL A 67 8.53 -2.79 5.46
N VAL A 68 7.78 -3.90 5.32
CA VAL A 68 6.32 -3.91 5.50
C VAL A 68 5.92 -3.47 6.90
N LEU A 69 6.62 -3.96 7.93
CA LEU A 69 6.41 -3.54 9.31
C LEU A 69 6.72 -2.05 9.48
N GLY A 70 7.85 -1.56 8.97
CA GLY A 70 8.24 -0.15 9.04
C GLY A 70 7.19 0.76 8.39
N LEU A 71 6.71 0.41 7.19
CA LEU A 71 5.62 1.12 6.52
C LEU A 71 4.34 1.10 7.36
N THR A 72 4.00 -0.05 7.94
CA THR A 72 2.79 -0.22 8.76
C THR A 72 2.86 0.55 10.08
N PHE A 73 4.02 0.57 10.74
CA PHE A 73 4.25 1.36 11.95
C PHE A 73 4.18 2.86 11.65
N ALA A 74 4.67 3.30 10.48
CA ALA A 74 4.54 4.69 10.04
C ALA A 74 3.07 5.13 9.82
N LEU A 75 2.13 4.19 9.64
CA LEU A 75 0.69 4.47 9.56
C LEU A 75 -0.01 4.60 10.92
N LEU A 76 0.57 4.11 12.02
CA LEU A 76 -0.11 4.06 13.32
C LEU A 76 -0.38 5.44 13.97
N PRO A 77 0.53 6.43 13.90
CA PRO A 77 0.29 7.72 14.56
C PRO A 77 -0.85 8.49 13.88
N GLY A 78 -1.92 8.81 14.60
CA GLY A 78 -2.99 9.72 14.13
C GLY A 78 -4.09 9.05 13.29
N ARG A 79 -4.66 7.94 13.79
CA ARG A 79 -5.90 7.33 13.26
C ARG A 79 -7.07 8.32 13.29
N THR A 80 -7.24 9.13 12.26
CA THR A 80 -8.41 10.01 12.17
C THR A 80 -8.88 10.14 10.73
N VAL A 81 -10.09 9.61 10.52
CA VAL A 81 -11.02 9.87 9.40
C VAL A 81 -10.50 9.46 8.02
N ALA A 82 -10.87 8.25 7.61
CA ALA A 82 -10.73 7.80 6.22
C ALA A 82 -11.97 8.21 5.40
N THR A 83 -11.79 8.43 4.10
CA THR A 83 -12.89 8.68 3.16
C THR A 83 -13.88 7.49 3.15
N ARG A 84 -15.16 7.76 2.88
CA ARG A 84 -16.18 6.70 2.81
C ARG A 84 -15.83 5.71 1.69
N GLY A 85 -15.70 4.43 2.02
CA GLY A 85 -15.33 3.37 1.06
C GLY A 85 -13.83 3.11 0.95
N PHE A 86 -12.99 3.87 1.66
CA PHE A 86 -11.55 3.65 1.75
C PHE A 86 -11.19 2.21 2.14
N SER A 87 -11.81 1.69 3.21
CA SER A 87 -11.51 0.36 3.74
C SER A 87 -11.71 -0.74 2.70
N THR A 88 -12.74 -0.62 1.86
CA THR A 88 -13.05 -1.59 0.81
C THR A 88 -12.04 -1.50 -0.33
N ARG A 89 -11.72 -0.29 -0.82
CA ARG A 89 -10.75 -0.11 -1.90
C ARG A 89 -9.33 -0.53 -1.49
N PHE A 90 -8.92 -0.11 -0.29
CA PHE A 90 -7.64 -0.49 0.30
C PHE A 90 -7.58 -2.01 0.53
N GLY A 91 -8.61 -2.59 1.15
CA GLY A 91 -8.68 -4.02 1.39
C GLY A 91 -8.66 -4.85 0.11
N LEU A 92 -9.34 -4.41 -0.95
CA LEU A 92 -9.30 -5.06 -2.26
C LEU A 92 -7.91 -4.95 -2.90
N ALA A 93 -7.29 -3.76 -2.89
CA ALA A 93 -5.96 -3.57 -3.47
C ALA A 93 -4.91 -4.45 -2.78
N VAL A 94 -4.90 -4.46 -1.45
CA VAL A 94 -3.97 -5.28 -0.65
C VAL A 94 -4.30 -6.76 -0.75
N GLY A 95 -5.57 -7.14 -0.75
CA GLY A 95 -6.00 -8.53 -0.89
C GLY A 95 -5.62 -9.13 -2.25
N VAL A 96 -5.87 -8.39 -3.34
CA VAL A 96 -5.46 -8.80 -4.69
C VAL A 96 -3.95 -8.86 -4.80
N TRP A 97 -3.24 -7.85 -4.28
CA TRP A 97 -1.77 -7.88 -4.22
C TRP A 97 -1.26 -9.12 -3.48
N GLY A 98 -1.78 -9.40 -2.28
CA GLY A 98 -1.34 -10.54 -1.46
C GLY A 98 -1.60 -11.88 -2.15
N ALA A 99 -2.73 -12.01 -2.84
CA ALA A 99 -3.04 -13.20 -3.63
C ALA A 99 -2.05 -13.38 -4.80
N LEU A 100 -1.80 -12.32 -5.59
CA LEU A 100 -0.86 -12.38 -6.69
C LEU A 100 0.58 -12.62 -6.21
N PHE A 101 0.98 -11.96 -5.13
CA PHE A 101 2.29 -12.12 -4.50
C PHE A 101 2.50 -13.57 -4.06
N GLY A 102 1.55 -14.13 -3.30
CA GLY A 102 1.62 -15.51 -2.82
C GLY A 102 1.64 -16.53 -3.96
N LEU A 103 0.83 -16.32 -5.00
CA LEU A 103 0.83 -17.17 -6.20
C LEU A 103 2.16 -17.10 -6.94
N ALA A 104 2.69 -15.90 -7.20
CA ALA A 104 3.94 -15.74 -7.92
C ALA A 104 5.12 -16.36 -7.16
N LEU A 105 5.18 -16.14 -5.83
CA LEU A 105 6.22 -16.71 -4.99
C LEU A 105 6.10 -18.24 -4.90
N GLY A 106 4.90 -18.74 -4.59
CA GLY A 106 4.64 -20.17 -4.44
C GLY A 106 4.90 -20.94 -5.74
N LEU A 107 4.41 -20.42 -6.88
CA LEU A 107 4.65 -21.05 -8.18
C LEU A 107 6.11 -20.94 -8.60
N GLY A 108 6.76 -19.78 -8.40
CA GLY A 108 8.15 -19.56 -8.76
C GLY A 108 9.10 -20.48 -8.00
N LEU A 109 8.94 -20.59 -6.68
CA LEU A 109 9.79 -21.46 -5.85
C LEU A 109 9.50 -22.95 -6.06
N THR A 110 8.25 -23.34 -6.34
CA THR A 110 7.87 -24.76 -6.45
C THR A 110 8.11 -25.34 -7.85
N PHE A 111 7.76 -24.61 -8.91
CA PHE A 111 7.73 -25.14 -10.27
C PHE A 111 8.84 -24.62 -11.16
N VAL A 112 9.49 -23.51 -10.80
CA VAL A 112 10.57 -22.91 -11.61
C VAL A 112 11.80 -22.60 -10.75
N PRO A 113 12.37 -23.61 -10.06
CA PRO A 113 13.60 -23.41 -9.30
C PRO A 113 14.73 -22.97 -10.25
N GLY A 114 15.47 -21.93 -9.86
CA GLY A 114 16.52 -21.33 -10.69
C GLY A 114 16.00 -20.44 -11.84
N ALA A 115 14.73 -20.00 -11.78
CA ALA A 115 14.23 -18.97 -12.68
C ALA A 115 15.14 -17.74 -12.71
N SER A 116 15.33 -17.16 -13.90
CA SER A 116 16.19 -15.99 -14.07
C SER A 116 15.71 -14.79 -13.25
N VAL A 117 16.65 -13.96 -12.80
CA VAL A 117 16.38 -12.68 -12.11
C VAL A 117 15.33 -11.84 -12.85
N TRP A 118 15.38 -11.83 -14.19
CA TRP A 118 14.43 -11.08 -15.02
C TRP A 118 12.98 -11.56 -14.85
N LEU A 119 12.75 -12.87 -14.76
CA LEU A 119 11.41 -13.41 -14.59
C LEU A 119 10.84 -13.01 -13.21
N TRP A 120 11.68 -13.09 -12.17
CA TRP A 120 11.31 -12.65 -10.84
C TRP A 120 11.01 -11.15 -10.80
N MET A 121 11.86 -10.31 -11.39
CA MET A 121 11.63 -8.86 -11.47
C MET A 121 10.29 -8.54 -12.15
N LEU A 122 9.98 -9.21 -13.27
CA LEU A 122 8.71 -9.05 -13.98
C LEU A 122 7.52 -9.48 -13.12
N ALA A 123 7.63 -10.60 -12.41
CA ALA A 123 6.59 -11.03 -11.47
C ALA A 123 6.37 -10.00 -10.35
N GLY A 124 7.45 -9.42 -9.81
CA GLY A 124 7.39 -8.33 -8.85
C GLY A 124 6.70 -7.07 -9.39
N LEU A 125 6.95 -6.69 -10.64
CA LEU A 125 6.28 -5.57 -11.29
C LEU A 125 4.78 -5.82 -11.48
N VAL A 126 4.41 -7.02 -11.97
CA VAL A 126 3.01 -7.40 -12.19
C VAL A 126 2.25 -7.46 -10.87
N THR A 127 2.85 -8.05 -9.83
CA THR A 127 2.23 -8.15 -8.50
C THR A 127 2.05 -6.79 -7.85
N ALA A 128 2.89 -5.79 -8.14
CA ALA A 128 2.75 -4.43 -7.62
C ALA A 128 1.60 -3.62 -8.26
N VAL A 129 1.07 -4.02 -9.42
CA VAL A 129 0.02 -3.27 -10.15
C VAL A 129 -1.22 -2.94 -9.30
N PRO A 130 -1.83 -3.88 -8.55
CA PRO A 130 -3.01 -3.57 -7.72
C PRO A 130 -2.75 -2.47 -6.69
N LEU A 131 -1.53 -2.39 -6.15
CA LEU A 131 -1.15 -1.37 -5.17
C LEU A 131 -1.05 0.01 -5.83
N VAL A 132 -0.46 0.09 -7.03
CA VAL A 132 -0.37 1.33 -7.80
C VAL A 132 -1.77 1.80 -8.23
N VAL A 133 -2.62 0.89 -8.69
CA VAL A 133 -4.02 1.19 -9.03
C VAL A 133 -4.79 1.65 -7.80
N GLY A 134 -4.62 0.98 -6.66
CA GLY A 134 -5.21 1.37 -5.38
C GLY A 134 -4.76 2.77 -4.96
N ALA A 135 -3.47 3.09 -5.09
CA ALA A 135 -2.94 4.42 -4.81
C ALA A 135 -3.52 5.47 -5.76
N ALA A 136 -3.57 5.21 -7.06
CA ALA A 136 -4.15 6.13 -8.03
C ALA A 136 -5.65 6.37 -7.79
N ALA A 137 -6.39 5.36 -7.35
CA ALA A 137 -7.80 5.50 -7.00
C ALA A 137 -8.00 6.36 -5.73
N GLU A 138 -7.13 6.22 -4.74
CA GLU A 138 -7.18 7.02 -3.52
C GLU A 138 -6.74 8.47 -3.75
N ALA A 139 -5.78 8.71 -4.65
CA ALA A 139 -5.34 10.06 -5.00
C ALA A 139 -6.41 10.89 -5.75
N ARG A 140 -7.41 10.22 -6.33
CA ARG A 140 -8.51 10.85 -7.09
C ARG A 140 -9.80 11.00 -6.27
N ALA A 141 -9.85 10.43 -5.06
CA ALA A 141 -11.02 10.44 -4.18
C ALA A 141 -11.02 11.66 -3.26
#